data_AF-A0A969EWK8-F1
#
_entry.id   AF-A0A969EWK8-F1
#
_cell.length_a   1.000
_cell.length_b   1.000
_cell.length_c   1.000
_cell.angle_alpha   90.00
_cell.angle_beta   90.00
_cell.angle_gamma   90.00
#
_symmetry.space_group_name_H-M   'P 1'
#
loop_
_entity.id
_entity.type
_entity.pdbx_description
1 polymer ?
#
loop_
_entity_poly.entity_id
_entity_poly.type
_entity_poly.pdbx_seq_one_letter_code
_entity_poly.pdbx_strand_id
1 'polypeptide(L)'
;MNAPFDASDSTMNPTNPSNPHQAPDNQRSSNERFELLSAYMDGEVTAEERRLVESWLANEPKVQQMHQRLLMLKHGFSAMSAPEPTQSVNVTIDKVFEQVERRSRFRVIIGGVAAAAAAGVALVVGIIPLPMAQHSSPKVHRIAA
;
A
#
# COMPACT_ATOMS: atom_id res chain seq x y z
N MET A 1 59.07 25.29 5.05
CA MET A 1 57.84 25.20 4.25
C MET A 1 56.78 24.49 5.07
N ASN A 2 55.68 25.17 5.39
CA ASN A 2 54.30 24.68 5.25
C ASN A 2 53.37 25.78 5.78
N ALA A 3 52.50 26.27 4.89
CA ALA A 3 51.54 27.34 5.14
C ALA A 3 50.40 26.88 6.07
N PRO A 4 49.72 27.80 6.78
CA PRO A 4 48.51 27.46 7.53
C PRO A 4 47.37 27.14 6.56
N PHE A 5 46.72 26.00 6.79
CA PHE A 5 45.50 25.59 6.10
C PHE A 5 44.36 26.50 6.58
N ASP A 6 43.91 27.40 5.71
CA ASP A 6 42.80 28.31 5.93
C ASP A 6 41.49 27.50 5.95
N ALA A 7 40.87 27.40 7.13
CA ALA A 7 39.62 26.70 7.37
C ALA A 7 38.41 27.60 7.09
N SER A 8 38.40 28.22 5.91
CA SER A 8 37.30 29.06 5.45
C SER A 8 36.75 28.48 4.15
N ASP A 9 35.45 28.20 4.16
CA ASP A 9 34.62 27.92 3.00
C ASP A 9 34.52 26.46 2.52
N SER A 10 33.66 25.72 3.19
CA SER A 10 32.76 24.80 2.50
C SER A 10 31.46 24.77 3.29
N THR A 11 30.62 25.74 2.95
CA THR A 11 29.19 25.73 3.20
C THR A 11 28.60 24.44 2.60
N MET A 12 28.65 23.35 3.37
CA MET A 12 27.80 22.19 3.15
C MET A 12 26.38 22.67 3.39
N ASN A 13 25.75 23.13 2.32
CA ASN A 13 24.31 23.30 2.21
C ASN A 13 23.67 21.94 2.47
N PRO A 14 22.99 21.72 3.61
CA PRO A 14 22.15 20.55 3.72
C PRO A 14 20.95 20.84 2.84
N THR A 15 20.92 20.25 1.64
CA THR A 15 19.68 20.09 0.90
C THR A 15 18.76 19.24 1.77
N ASN A 16 17.96 19.91 2.59
CA ASN A 16 16.92 19.36 3.43
C ASN A 16 15.88 18.69 2.51
N PRO A 17 15.79 17.34 2.47
CA PRO A 17 14.95 16.63 1.52
C PRO A 17 13.58 16.27 2.10
N SER A 18 12.97 17.08 2.98
CA SER A 18 11.79 16.60 3.71
C SER A 18 10.70 17.62 4.08
N ASN A 19 10.56 18.74 3.34
CA ASN A 19 9.31 19.50 3.44
C ASN A 19 8.80 19.93 2.04
N PRO A 20 7.93 19.14 1.39
CA PRO A 20 7.37 19.48 0.07
C PRO A 20 6.51 20.76 0.07
N HIS A 21 6.21 21.33 1.23
CA HIS A 21 5.30 22.48 1.39
C HIS A 21 5.93 23.87 1.16
N GLN A 22 7.24 24.00 0.88
CA GLN A 22 7.91 25.32 0.83
C GLN A 22 8.62 25.65 -0.50
N ALA A 23 8.18 25.06 -1.62
CA ALA A 23 8.54 25.62 -2.91
C ALA A 23 7.79 26.97 -3.10
N PRO A 24 8.47 28.06 -3.48
CA PRO A 24 7.84 29.35 -3.72
C PRO A 24 6.73 29.19 -4.78
N ASP A 25 5.56 29.76 -4.48
CA ASP A 25 4.30 29.54 -5.19
C ASP A 25 4.38 29.67 -6.72
N ASN A 26 5.28 30.54 -7.21
CA ASN A 26 5.47 30.81 -8.64
C ASN A 26 6.35 29.79 -9.38
N GLN A 27 7.03 28.89 -8.69
CA GLN A 27 7.97 27.91 -9.29
C GLN A 27 7.48 26.47 -9.23
N ARG A 28 6.26 26.22 -8.74
CA ARG A 28 5.69 24.87 -8.76
C ARG A 28 5.51 24.35 -10.18
N SER A 29 5.97 23.12 -10.40
CA SER A 29 5.81 22.38 -11.64
C SER A 29 4.33 22.12 -11.95
N SER A 30 4.02 21.78 -13.20
CA SER A 30 2.63 21.46 -13.57
C SER A 30 2.08 20.23 -12.83
N ASN A 31 2.96 19.31 -12.41
CA ASN A 31 2.56 18.10 -11.67
C ASN A 31 2.18 18.43 -10.23
N GLU A 32 2.96 19.26 -9.54
CA GLU A 32 2.66 19.70 -8.17
C GLU A 32 1.39 20.55 -8.12
N ARG A 33 1.16 21.39 -9.14
CA ARG A 33 -0.11 22.14 -9.27
C ARG A 33 -1.30 21.21 -9.50
N PHE A 34 -1.10 20.11 -10.25
CA PHE A 34 -2.13 19.09 -10.43
C PHE A 34 -2.44 18.38 -9.12
N GLU A 35 -1.40 17.94 -8.39
CA GLU A 35 -1.53 17.26 -7.10
C GLU A 35 -2.31 18.11 -6.08
N LEU A 36 -1.92 19.38 -5.92
CA LEU A 36 -2.62 20.32 -5.04
C LEU A 36 -4.06 20.58 -5.48
N LEU A 37 -4.31 20.68 -6.78
CA LEU A 37 -5.67 20.88 -7.29
C LEU A 37 -6.54 19.64 -7.06
N SER A 38 -6.01 18.43 -7.22
CA SER A 38 -6.73 17.20 -6.89
C SER A 38 -7.01 17.09 -5.39
N ALA A 39 -6.01 17.35 -4.53
CA ALA A 39 -6.21 17.36 -3.09
C ALA A 39 -7.24 18.43 -2.68
N TYR A 40 -7.25 19.59 -3.34
CA TYR A 40 -8.24 20.65 -3.08
C TYR A 40 -9.67 20.17 -3.39
N MET A 41 -9.87 19.43 -4.49
CA MET A 41 -11.16 18.88 -4.86
C MET A 41 -11.67 17.83 -3.88
N ASP A 42 -10.76 17.05 -3.29
CA ASP A 42 -11.09 16.01 -2.31
C ASP A 42 -11.16 16.57 -0.87
N GLY A 43 -10.75 17.82 -0.67
CA GLY A 43 -10.76 18.50 0.63
C GLY A 43 -9.55 18.20 1.52
N GLU A 44 -8.51 17.59 0.96
CA GLU A 44 -7.29 17.16 1.67
C GLU A 44 -6.19 18.23 1.73
N VAL A 45 -6.48 19.47 1.36
CA VAL A 45 -5.53 20.59 1.46
C VAL A 45 -5.63 21.34 2.77
N THR A 46 -4.50 21.91 3.21
CA THR A 46 -4.46 22.84 4.33
C THR A 46 -5.13 24.19 3.99
N ALA A 47 -5.41 25.00 5.00
CA ALA A 47 -6.03 26.33 4.79
C ALA A 47 -5.14 27.29 3.99
N GLU A 48 -3.82 27.17 4.11
CA GLU A 48 -2.86 28.00 3.35
C GLU A 48 -2.82 27.59 1.89
N GLU A 49 -2.73 26.28 1.63
CA GLU A 49 -2.75 25.72 0.27
C GLU A 49 -4.07 25.98 -0.45
N ARG A 50 -5.19 25.96 0.28
CA ARG A 50 -6.49 26.33 -0.26
C ARG A 50 -6.49 27.74 -0.82
N ARG A 51 -6.01 28.73 -0.06
CA ARG A 51 -5.91 30.13 -0.52
C ARG A 51 -5.01 30.27 -1.73
N LEU A 52 -3.93 29.50 -1.78
CA LEU A 52 -3.03 29.46 -2.91
C LEU A 52 -3.73 28.91 -4.16
N VAL A 53 -4.40 27.77 -4.05
CA VAL A 53 -5.18 27.17 -5.16
C VAL A 53 -6.28 28.11 -5.63
N GLU A 54 -6.98 28.79 -4.72
CA GLU A 54 -7.98 29.82 -5.04
C GLU A 54 -7.35 30.99 -5.83
N SER A 55 -6.15 31.43 -5.44
CA SER A 55 -5.42 32.47 -6.18
C SER A 55 -5.05 32.03 -7.59
N TRP A 56 -4.65 30.77 -7.79
CA TRP A 56 -4.37 30.21 -9.11
C TRP A 56 -5.65 30.06 -9.93
N LEU A 57 -6.75 29.61 -9.33
CA LEU A 57 -8.04 29.53 -10.02
C LEU A 57 -8.56 30.90 -10.45
N ALA A 58 -8.22 31.98 -9.74
CA ALA A 58 -8.60 33.33 -10.13
C ALA A 58 -7.74 33.90 -11.28
N ASN A 59 -6.43 33.59 -11.30
CA ASN A 59 -5.47 34.30 -12.16
C ASN A 59 -4.86 33.44 -13.29
N GLU A 60 -4.89 32.11 -13.17
CA GLU A 60 -4.22 31.20 -14.12
C GLU A 60 -5.22 30.39 -14.98
N PRO A 61 -5.37 30.70 -16.27
CA PRO A 61 -6.31 30.00 -17.15
C PRO A 61 -5.97 28.52 -17.35
N LYS A 62 -4.68 28.15 -17.27
CA LYS A 62 -4.24 26.74 -17.37
C LYS A 62 -4.75 25.91 -16.19
N VAL A 63 -4.75 26.47 -14.98
CA VAL A 63 -5.26 25.79 -13.78
C VAL A 63 -6.78 25.69 -13.82
N GLN A 64 -7.47 26.73 -14.31
CA GLN A 64 -8.92 26.69 -14.54
C GLN A 64 -9.31 25.58 -15.53
N GLN A 65 -8.60 25.44 -16.65
CA GLN A 65 -8.85 24.37 -17.64
C GLN A 65 -8.66 22.97 -17.02
N MET A 66 -7.59 22.80 -16.23
CA MET A 66 -7.32 21.54 -15.53
C MET A 66 -8.44 21.20 -14.52
N HIS A 67 -8.89 22.20 -13.77
CA HIS A 67 -10.01 22.09 -12.83
C HIS A 67 -11.31 21.68 -13.54
N GLN A 68 -11.63 22.33 -14.67
CA GLN A 68 -12.79 21.96 -15.48
C GLN A 68 -12.72 20.50 -15.96
N ARG A 69 -11.54 20.05 -16.42
CA ARG A 69 -11.34 18.66 -16.85
C ARG A 69 -11.56 17.66 -15.72
N LEU A 70 -11.07 17.95 -14.52
CA LEU A 70 -11.31 17.12 -13.33
C LEU A 70 -12.80 17.08 -12.95
N LEU A 71 -13.49 18.22 -13.00
CA LEU A 71 -14.94 18.27 -12.78
C LEU A 71 -15.69 17.42 -13.80
N MET A 72 -15.36 17.52 -15.09
CA MET A 72 -15.98 16.70 -16.14
C MET A 72 -15.80 15.20 -15.87
N LEU A 73 -14.61 14.78 -15.43
CA LEU A 73 -14.37 13.38 -15.05
C LEU A 73 -15.25 12.96 -13.87
N LYS A 74 -15.28 13.76 -12.80
CA LYS A 74 -16.10 13.49 -11.61
C LYS A 74 -17.59 13.40 -11.93
N HIS A 75 -18.09 14.31 -12.77
CA HIS A 75 -19.46 14.29 -13.24
C HIS A 75 -19.74 13.08 -14.15
N GLY A 76 -18.82 12.72 -15.05
CA GLY A 76 -18.93 11.53 -15.88
C GLY A 76 -19.07 10.26 -15.04
N PHE A 77 -18.26 10.11 -13.99
CA PHE A 77 -18.39 8.99 -13.06
C PHE A 77 -19.69 9.00 -12.26
N SER A 78 -20.15 10.19 -11.83
CA SER A 78 -21.42 10.31 -11.09
C SER A 78 -22.64 10.06 -11.98
N ALA A 79 -22.57 10.41 -13.26
CA ALA A 79 -23.63 10.22 -14.24
C ALA A 79 -23.72 8.78 -14.77
N MET A 80 -22.68 7.97 -14.54
CA MET A 80 -22.76 6.52 -14.71
C MET A 80 -23.57 5.95 -13.55
N SER A 81 -24.90 6.09 -13.62
CA SER A 81 -25.81 5.32 -12.77
C SER A 81 -25.43 3.86 -12.87
N ALA A 82 -25.35 3.19 -11.72
CA ALA A 82 -25.10 1.76 -11.69
C ALA A 82 -26.13 1.05 -12.59
N PRO A 83 -25.72 0.07 -13.40
CA PRO A 83 -26.66 -0.70 -14.22
C PRO A 83 -27.77 -1.24 -13.34
N GLU A 84 -29.02 -1.17 -13.81
CA GLU A 84 -30.16 -1.73 -13.11
C GLU A 84 -29.88 -3.19 -12.74
N PRO A 85 -29.98 -3.57 -11.46
CA PRO A 85 -29.60 -4.89 -11.01
C PRO A 85 -30.51 -5.93 -11.67
N THR A 86 -29.96 -6.71 -12.59
CA THR A 86 -30.69 -7.78 -13.29
C THR A 86 -31.05 -8.95 -12.35
N GLN A 87 -30.40 -9.04 -11.20
CA GLN A 87 -30.60 -10.08 -10.18
C GLN A 87 -30.66 -9.46 -8.78
N SER A 88 -31.39 -10.12 -7.88
CA SER A 88 -31.48 -9.68 -6.49
C SER A 88 -30.11 -9.73 -5.81
N VAL A 89 -29.85 -8.77 -4.92
CA VAL A 89 -28.59 -8.66 -4.18
C VAL A 89 -28.25 -9.95 -3.43
N ASN A 90 -29.25 -10.62 -2.85
CA ASN A 90 -29.07 -11.90 -2.14
C ASN A 90 -28.51 -13.00 -3.05
N VAL A 91 -29.02 -13.12 -4.28
CA VAL A 91 -28.51 -14.11 -5.25
C VAL A 91 -27.06 -13.81 -5.65
N THR A 92 -26.71 -12.52 -5.77
CA THR A 92 -25.33 -12.11 -6.03
C THR A 92 -24.41 -12.43 -4.84
N ILE A 93 -24.88 -12.17 -3.62
CA ILE A 93 -24.16 -12.50 -2.38
C ILE A 93 -23.90 -14.01 -2.30
N ASP A 94 -24.92 -14.83 -2.50
CA ASP A 94 -24.82 -16.28 -2.46
C ASP A 94 -23.83 -16.81 -3.51
N LYS A 95 -23.88 -16.27 -4.74
CA LYS A 95 -22.94 -16.63 -5.81
C LYS A 95 -21.49 -16.25 -5.49
N VAL A 96 -21.26 -15.09 -4.89
CA VAL A 96 -19.91 -14.68 -4.47
C VAL A 96 -19.39 -15.59 -3.37
N PHE A 97 -20.21 -15.90 -2.36
CA PHE A 97 -19.82 -16.83 -1.30
C PHE A 97 -19.56 -18.23 -1.84
N GLU A 98 -20.41 -18.75 -2.73
CA GLU A 98 -20.17 -20.04 -3.39
C GLU A 98 -18.85 -20.04 -4.18
N GLN A 99 -18.57 -18.97 -4.92
CA GLN A 99 -17.35 -18.85 -5.72
C GLN A 99 -16.08 -18.78 -4.85
N VAL A 100 -16.13 -18.03 -3.74
CA VAL A 100 -15.02 -17.95 -2.77
C VAL A 100 -14.78 -19.32 -2.14
N GLU A 101 -15.84 -20.00 -1.74
CA GLU A 101 -15.74 -21.30 -1.09
C GLU A 101 -15.21 -22.37 -2.05
N ARG A 102 -15.68 -22.41 -3.30
CA ARG A 102 -15.16 -23.30 -4.36
C ARG A 102 -13.65 -23.13 -4.56
N ARG A 103 -13.15 -21.89 -4.59
CA ARG A 103 -11.73 -21.59 -4.77
C ARG A 103 -10.87 -21.97 -3.56
N SER A 104 -11.45 -21.95 -2.36
CA SER A 104 -10.82 -22.48 -1.16
C SER A 104 -10.76 -24.00 -1.20
N ARG A 105 -11.88 -24.67 -1.48
CA ARG A 105 -11.98 -26.13 -1.60
C ARG A 105 -11.01 -26.69 -2.65
N PHE A 106 -10.88 -26.07 -3.82
CA PHE A 106 -9.95 -26.52 -4.86
C PHE A 106 -8.47 -26.43 -4.42
N ARG A 107 -8.09 -25.38 -3.68
CA ARG A 107 -6.73 -25.23 -3.13
C ARG A 107 -6.46 -26.22 -2.00
N VAL A 108 -7.44 -26.51 -1.15
CA VAL A 108 -7.33 -27.54 -0.10
C VAL A 108 -7.24 -28.94 -0.70
N ILE A 109 -8.00 -29.24 -1.75
CA ILE A 109 -7.93 -30.54 -2.45
C ILE A 109 -6.57 -30.71 -3.13
N ILE A 110 -6.09 -29.71 -3.87
CA ILE A 110 -4.77 -29.78 -4.52
C ILE A 110 -3.65 -29.84 -3.46
N GLY A 111 -3.72 -29.05 -2.39
CA GLY A 111 -2.77 -29.11 -1.28
C GLY A 111 -2.79 -30.44 -0.53
N GLY A 112 -3.97 -31.02 -0.30
CA GLY A 112 -4.16 -32.31 0.35
C GLY A 112 -3.68 -33.49 -0.50
N VAL A 113 -3.92 -33.46 -1.82
CA VAL A 113 -3.41 -34.47 -2.76
C VAL A 113 -1.88 -34.39 -2.87
N ALA A 114 -1.29 -33.20 -2.90
CA ALA A 114 0.16 -33.02 -2.89
C ALA A 114 0.80 -33.52 -1.58
N ALA A 115 0.18 -33.23 -0.42
CA ALA A 115 0.65 -33.72 0.88
C ALA A 115 0.54 -35.25 0.99
N ALA A 116 -0.54 -35.86 0.50
CA ALA A 116 -0.72 -37.31 0.48
C ALA A 116 0.27 -38.01 -0.49
N ALA A 117 0.55 -37.42 -1.65
CA ALA A 117 1.55 -37.93 -2.58
C ALA A 117 2.98 -37.86 -2.01
N ALA A 118 3.34 -36.77 -1.31
CA ALA A 118 4.61 -36.64 -0.61
C ALA A 118 4.76 -37.66 0.54
N ALA A 119 3.69 -37.94 1.29
CA ALA A 119 3.69 -38.96 2.34
C ALA A 119 3.74 -40.40 1.78
N GLY A 120 3.11 -40.67 0.64
CA GLY A 120 3.12 -41.99 -0.01
C GLY A 120 4.46 -42.39 -0.62
N VAL A 121 5.22 -41.43 -1.18
CA VAL A 121 6.56 -41.69 -1.72
C VAL A 121 7.57 -42.01 -0.61
N ALA A 122 7.39 -41.46 0.60
CA ALA A 122 8.26 -41.76 1.75
C ALA A 122 8.09 -43.18 2.32
N LEU A 123 7.00 -43.89 2.00
CA LEU A 123 6.76 -45.25 2.47
C LEU A 123 7.41 -46.34 1.58
N VAL A 124 7.74 -46.03 0.33
CA VAL A 124 8.33 -46.98 -0.63
C VAL A 124 9.87 -46.94 -0.63
N VAL A 125 10.48 -45.85 -0.19
CA VAL A 125 11.94 -45.70 -0.08
C VAL A 125 12.33 -45.70 1.40
N GLY A 126 12.54 -46.89 1.97
CA GLY A 126 12.83 -47.11 3.38
C GLY A 126 14.10 -46.40 3.88
N ILE A 127 13.98 -45.13 4.27
CA ILE A 127 15.00 -44.38 5.01
C ILE A 127 14.28 -43.48 6.02
N ILE A 128 14.02 -44.01 7.21
CA ILE A 128 13.58 -43.19 8.36
C ILE A 128 14.83 -42.85 9.17
N PRO A 129 15.35 -41.60 9.15
CA PRO A 129 16.11 -41.10 10.28
C PRO A 129 15.10 -40.73 11.37
N LEU A 130 14.89 -41.63 12.34
CA LEU A 130 14.10 -41.34 13.52
C LEU A 130 14.86 -40.28 14.33
N PRO A 131 14.30 -39.10 14.62
CA PRO A 131 14.91 -38.22 15.60
C PRO A 131 14.77 -38.90 16.96
N MET A 132 15.88 -39.46 17.46
CA MET A 132 15.99 -39.95 18.82
C MET A 132 15.78 -38.77 19.76
N ALA A 133 14.54 -38.56 20.20
CA ALA A 133 14.21 -37.69 21.31
C ALA A 133 14.89 -38.28 22.56
N GLN A 134 16.07 -37.75 22.86
CA GLN A 134 16.83 -38.09 24.06
C GLN A 134 16.01 -37.69 25.29
N HIS A 135 15.37 -38.70 25.89
CA HIS A 135 14.62 -38.59 27.13
C HIS A 135 15.59 -38.42 28.30
N SER A 136 15.91 -37.18 28.67
CA SER A 136 16.48 -36.87 29.98
C SER A 136 15.36 -36.32 30.85
N SER A 137 14.78 -37.20 31.67
CA SER A 137 13.79 -36.83 32.69
C SER A 137 14.44 -36.05 33.84
N PRO A 138 13.78 -35.00 34.36
CA PRO A 138 14.27 -34.25 35.52
C PRO A 138 13.70 -34.77 36.86
N LYS A 139 14.53 -34.60 37.91
CA LYS A 139 14.24 -34.63 39.38
C LYS A 139 13.97 -36.03 39.98
N VAL A 140 14.43 -36.37 41.18
CA VAL A 140 14.15 -35.73 42.48
C VAL A 140 15.26 -36.07 43.51
N HIS A 141 15.87 -35.07 44.15
CA HIS A 141 16.62 -35.29 45.39
C HIS A 141 15.63 -35.47 46.54
N ARG A 142 15.56 -36.68 47.11
CA ARG A 142 14.91 -36.93 48.40
C ARG A 142 15.86 -36.47 49.50
N ILE A 143 15.40 -35.50 50.28
CA ILE A 143 15.92 -35.17 51.60
C ILE A 143 15.36 -36.25 52.54
N ALA A 144 16.24 -37.02 53.18
CA ALA A 144 15.91 -37.84 54.33
C ALA A 144 16.56 -37.20 55.56
N ALA A 145 15.79 -37.19 56.65
CA ALA A 145 16.17 -36.74 57.98
C ALA A 145 17.25 -37.63 58.62
#